data_AF-A0AAP9M4X2-F1
#
_entry.id   AF-A0AAP9M4X2-F1
#
_cell.length_a   1.000
_cell.length_b   1.000
_cell.length_c   1.000
_cell.angle_alpha   90.00
_cell.angle_beta   90.00
_cell.angle_gamma   90.00
#
_symmetry.space_group_name_H-M   'P 1'
#
loop_
_entity.id
_entity.type
_entity.pdbx_description
1 polymer ?
#
loop_
_entity_poly.entity_id
_entity_poly.type
_entity_poly.pdbx_seq_one_letter_code
_entity_poly.pdbx_strand_id
1 'polypeptide(L)'
;MPPVLLPSYRRCHCGHSISLGPATAEEPYINASTNRLLEPGMVLAMEVPCYIRGVNGFNIEDMVLITEDGREVLTPKTPHYL
;
A
#
# COMPACT_ATOMS: atom_id res chain seq x y z
N MET A 1 -17.86 11.81 16.48
CA MET A 1 -18.50 10.63 15.87
C MET A 1 -17.49 9.48 15.91
N PRO A 2 -17.89 8.23 16.20
CA PRO A 2 -17.03 7.09 15.93
C PRO A 2 -16.82 6.95 14.41
N PRO A 3 -15.68 6.42 13.93
CA PRO A 3 -15.46 6.20 12.51
C PRO A 3 -16.48 5.17 11.97
N VAL A 4 -17.18 5.54 10.90
CA VAL A 4 -18.12 4.63 10.22
C VAL A 4 -17.32 3.63 9.40
N LEU A 5 -17.06 2.45 9.96
CA LEU A 5 -16.47 1.34 9.23
C LEU A 5 -17.50 0.82 8.21
N LEU A 6 -17.22 0.99 6.92
CA LEU A 6 -18.07 0.46 5.84
C LEU A 6 -18.09 -1.09 5.91
N PRO A 7 -19.21 -1.76 6.26
CA PRO A 7 -19.20 -3.20 6.53
C PRO A 7 -18.89 -4.08 5.31
N SER A 8 -19.06 -3.52 4.11
CA SER A 8 -18.76 -4.14 2.82
C SER A 8 -17.32 -3.92 2.35
N TYR A 9 -16.53 -3.07 3.00
CA TYR A 9 -15.16 -2.80 2.59
C TYR A 9 -14.26 -4.01 2.90
N ARG A 10 -13.78 -4.68 1.86
CA ARG A 10 -12.87 -5.82 1.91
C ARG A 10 -11.82 -5.68 0.81
N ARG A 11 -10.58 -6.06 1.10
CA ARG A 11 -9.43 -5.85 0.21
C ARG A 11 -8.35 -6.91 0.43
N CYS A 12 -7.58 -7.25 -0.61
CA CYS A 12 -6.54 -8.29 -0.56
C CYS A 12 -5.13 -7.74 -0.22
N HIS A 13 -4.83 -6.47 -0.56
CA HIS A 13 -3.66 -5.62 -0.20
C HIS A 13 -4.09 -4.13 -0.16
N CYS A 14 -3.56 -3.18 0.65
CA CYS A 14 -2.49 -3.21 1.67
C CYS A 14 -1.11 -2.86 1.10
N GLY A 15 -0.92 -2.96 -0.20
CA GLY A 15 0.38 -2.80 -0.83
C GLY A 15 1.05 -4.10 -1.25
N HIS A 16 2.07 -3.94 -2.06
CA HIS A 16 2.84 -5.01 -2.68
C HIS A 16 4.25 -4.51 -3.02
N SER A 17 5.16 -5.42 -3.33
CA SER A 17 6.44 -5.04 -3.94
C SER A 17 6.20 -4.52 -5.36
N ILE A 18 7.03 -3.58 -5.79
CA ILE A 18 7.03 -3.05 -7.16
C ILE A 18 8.46 -3.03 -7.70
N SER A 19 8.64 -3.44 -8.95
CA SER A 19 9.92 -3.41 -9.64
C SER A 19 9.75 -3.18 -11.14
N LEU A 20 10.81 -3.40 -11.93
CA LEU A 20 10.77 -3.41 -13.39
C LEU A 20 10.45 -4.80 -13.96
N GLY A 21 9.99 -5.74 -13.13
CA GLY A 21 9.54 -7.06 -13.56
C GLY A 21 8.26 -7.03 -14.40
N PRO A 22 7.84 -8.18 -14.95
CA PRO A 22 6.72 -8.27 -15.89
C PRO A 22 5.34 -8.16 -15.22
N ALA A 23 5.27 -8.14 -13.88
CA ALA A 23 4.03 -8.06 -13.14
C ALA A 23 3.81 -6.64 -12.59
N THR A 24 2.57 -6.15 -12.66
CA THR A 24 2.19 -4.84 -12.10
C THR A 24 2.28 -4.81 -10.56
N ALA A 25 2.19 -5.98 -9.92
CA ALA A 25 2.32 -6.18 -8.48
C ALA A 25 3.12 -7.46 -8.18
N GLU A 26 4.05 -7.38 -7.23
CA GLU A 26 5.00 -8.45 -6.91
C GLU A 26 4.99 -8.78 -5.42
N GLU A 27 5.47 -9.98 -5.07
CA GLU A 27 5.66 -10.38 -3.67
C GLU A 27 6.81 -9.61 -3.01
N PRO A 28 6.72 -9.24 -1.72
CA PRO A 28 5.62 -9.54 -0.79
C PRO A 28 4.37 -8.67 -0.98
N TYR A 29 3.18 -9.30 -1.02
CA TYR A 29 1.92 -8.60 -0.76
C TYR A 29 1.74 -8.32 0.73
N ILE A 30 1.38 -7.09 1.09
CA ILE A 30 1.12 -6.70 2.48
C ILE A 30 -0.30 -7.09 2.88
N ASN A 31 -0.43 -8.27 3.48
CA ASN A 31 -1.72 -8.83 3.91
C ASN A 31 -1.55 -9.74 5.14
N ALA A 32 -2.68 -10.14 5.74
CA ALA A 32 -2.72 -10.90 7.00
C ALA A 32 -2.21 -12.35 6.90
N SER A 33 -1.93 -12.86 5.70
CA SER A 33 -1.38 -14.21 5.44
C SER A 33 0.09 -14.21 5.00
N THR A 34 0.66 -13.05 4.68
CA THR A 34 2.06 -12.96 4.23
C THR A 34 3.01 -12.95 5.43
N ASN A 35 3.84 -14.00 5.52
CA ASN A 35 4.89 -14.12 6.54
C ASN A 35 6.31 -13.83 6.00
N ARG A 36 6.42 -13.27 4.78
CA ARG A 36 7.71 -12.89 4.20
C ARG A 36 8.28 -11.66 4.93
N LEU A 37 9.53 -11.75 5.35
CA LEU A 37 10.26 -10.60 5.91
C LEU A 37 10.47 -9.53 4.84
N LEU A 38 10.39 -8.27 5.25
CA LEU A 38 10.81 -7.13 4.44
C LEU A 38 12.32 -6.98 4.58
N GLU A 39 13.00 -6.81 3.45
CA GLU A 39 14.46 -6.78 3.36
C GLU A 39 14.91 -5.40 2.83
N PRO A 40 16.05 -4.85 3.31
CA PRO A 40 16.56 -3.57 2.81
C PRO A 40 16.76 -3.58 1.28
N GLY A 41 16.37 -2.50 0.62
CA GLY A 41 16.37 -2.39 -0.85
C GLY A 41 15.05 -2.79 -1.52
N MET A 42 14.10 -3.41 -0.80
CA MET A 42 12.74 -3.60 -1.33
C MET A 42 12.02 -2.26 -1.49
N VAL A 43 11.30 -2.08 -2.59
CA VAL A 43 10.38 -0.95 -2.80
C VAL A 43 8.95 -1.47 -2.75
N LEU A 44 8.14 -0.90 -1.86
CA LEU A 44 6.75 -1.27 -1.67
C LEU A 44 5.84 -0.11 -2.07
N ALA A 45 4.81 -0.42 -2.85
CA ALA A 45 3.63 0.42 -2.96
C ALA A 45 2.77 0.18 -1.70
N MET A 46 2.47 1.22 -0.93
CA MET A 46 1.65 1.13 0.29
C MET A 46 0.33 1.85 0.05
N GLU A 47 -0.76 1.09 -0.06
CA GLU A 47 -2.03 1.61 -0.60
C GLU A 47 -3.28 1.19 0.19
N VAL A 48 -4.28 2.08 0.25
CA VAL A 48 -5.60 1.81 0.86
C VAL A 48 -6.72 2.23 -0.10
N PRO A 49 -6.93 1.51 -1.21
CA PRO A 49 -7.96 1.84 -2.18
C PRO A 49 -9.35 1.56 -1.62
N CYS A 50 -10.30 2.47 -1.82
CA CYS A 50 -11.70 2.30 -1.46
C CYS A 50 -12.60 2.53 -2.67
N TYR A 51 -13.39 1.52 -3.04
CA TYR A 51 -14.31 1.57 -4.18
C TYR A 51 -15.74 1.27 -3.72
N ILE A 52 -16.66 2.21 -3.95
CA ILE A 52 -18.08 2.08 -3.61
C ILE A 52 -18.89 2.05 -4.91
N ARG A 53 -19.42 0.86 -5.25
CA ARG A 53 -20.20 0.62 -6.47
C ARG A 53 -21.37 1.62 -6.57
N GLY A 54 -21.46 2.32 -7.70
CA GLY A 54 -22.51 3.30 -7.97
C GLY A 54 -22.33 4.66 -7.28
N VAL A 55 -21.23 4.86 -6.55
CA VAL A 55 -20.87 6.16 -5.94
C VAL A 55 -19.58 6.68 -6.58
N ASN A 56 -18.42 6.19 -6.15
CA ASN A 56 -17.08 6.55 -6.63
C ASN A 56 -16.04 5.65 -5.95
N GLY A 57 -14.75 5.84 -6.27
CA GLY A 57 -13.66 5.33 -5.45
C GLY A 57 -12.44 6.23 -5.48
N PHE A 58 -11.50 5.96 -4.59
CA PHE A 58 -10.22 6.65 -4.47
C PHE A 58 -9.12 5.66 -4.06
N ASN A 59 -7.87 5.96 -4.38
CA ASN A 59 -6.70 5.32 -3.77
C ASN A 59 -5.84 6.40 -3.09
N ILE A 60 -5.32 6.09 -1.91
CA ILE A 60 -4.23 6.84 -1.29
C ILE A 60 -3.07 5.84 -1.23
N GLU A 61 -1.99 6.20 -1.89
CA GLU A 61 -0.86 5.33 -2.19
C GLU A 61 0.44 6.12 -2.09
N ASP A 62 1.41 5.56 -1.37
CA ASP A 62 2.78 6.06 -1.28
C ASP A 62 3.75 4.92 -1.62
N MET A 63 4.81 5.24 -2.35
CA MET A 63 5.96 4.34 -2.50
C MET A 63 6.94 4.52 -1.34
N VAL A 64 7.42 3.41 -0.77
CA VAL A 64 8.43 3.39 0.29
C VAL A 64 9.59 2.45 -0.06
N LEU A 65 10.81 2.88 0.24
CA LEU A 65 12.01 2.05 0.21
C LEU A 65 12.28 1.51 1.62
N ILE A 66 12.50 0.20 1.76
CA ILE A 66 12.91 -0.41 3.03
C ILE A 66 14.41 -0.20 3.25
N THR A 67 14.79 0.27 4.44
CA THR A 67 16.19 0.46 4.87
C THR A 67 16.57 -0.56 5.94
N GLU A 68 17.84 -0.61 6.35
CA GLU A 68 18.32 -1.51 7.41
C GLU A 68 17.64 -1.28 8.77
N ASP A 69 17.19 -0.05 9.01
CA ASP A 69 16.66 0.47 10.28
C ASP A 69 15.21 0.96 10.20
N GLY A 70 14.58 0.93 9.02
CA GLY A 70 13.25 1.51 8.81
C GLY A 70 12.85 1.62 7.35
N ARG A 71 12.48 2.84 6.92
CA ARG A 71 12.00 3.13 5.56
C ARG A 71 12.16 4.59 5.15
N GLU A 72 12.34 4.83 3.86
CA GLU A 72 12.26 6.15 3.21
C GLU A 72 10.91 6.33 2.48
N VAL A 73 10.36 7.55 2.49
CA VAL A 73 9.20 7.92 1.65
C VAL A 73 9.71 8.36 0.28
N LEU A 74 9.34 7.66 -0.80
CA LEU A 74 9.71 8.04 -2.17
C LEU A 74 8.72 9.03 -2.82
N THR A 75 7.61 9.31 -2.13
CA THR A 75 6.50 10.19 -2.53
C THR A 75 6.30 11.42 -1.60
N PRO A 76 7.34 12.05 -1.01
CA PRO A 76 7.21 13.00 0.12
C PRO A 76 6.67 14.40 -0.26
N LYS A 77 6.09 14.55 -1.45
CA LYS A 77 5.49 15.79 -1.98
C LYS A 77 4.01 15.65 -2.30
N THR A 78 3.41 14.51 -1.98
CA THR A 78 1.96 14.32 -2.03
C THR A 78 1.26 15.21 -0.98
N PRO A 79 0.03 15.70 -1.23
CA PRO A 79 -0.60 16.71 -0.37
C PRO A 79 -0.86 16.30 1.08
N HIS A 80 -0.84 15.01 1.42
CA HIS A 80 -1.02 14.53 2.78
C HIS A 80 0.23 14.62 3.67
N TYR A 81 1.37 15.05 3.11
CA TYR A 81 2.59 15.39 3.86
C TYR A 81 2.86 16.91 3.95
N LEU A 82 1.91 17.76 3.52
CA LEU A 82 2.01 19.23 3.49
C LEU A 82 1.04 19.89 4.49
#